data_AF-A0A4S2U809-F1
#
_entry.id   AF-A0A4S2U809-F1
#
_cell.length_a   1.000
_cell.length_b   1.000
_cell.length_c   1.000
_cell.angle_alpha   90.00
_cell.angle_beta   90.00
_cell.angle_gamma   90.00
#
_symmetry.space_group_name_H-M   'P 1'
#
loop_
_entity.id
_entity.type
_entity.pdbx_description
1 polymer ?
#
loop_
_entity_poly.entity_id
_entity_poly.type
_entity_poly.pdbx_seq_one_letter_code
_entity_poly.pdbx_strand_id
1 'polypeptide(L)'
;MSTRIPRNAKRVFYATESTTRTKPDGEVVRVAGREQRSTTFREARKFLDDLGVPGGVAVWTARSQQTNAYADRRADGTWVALDRLTGEWEPLPEPARHL
;
A
#
# COMPACT_ATOMS: atom_id res chain seq x y z
N MET A 1 -0.31 4.81 -15.23
CA MET A 1 0.24 3.64 -15.97
C MET A 1 -0.05 2.39 -15.14
N SER A 2 -0.68 1.36 -15.70
CA SER A 2 -0.82 0.07 -15.00
C SER A 2 0.44 -0.77 -15.24
N THR A 3 1.10 -1.21 -14.16
CA THR A 3 2.29 -2.06 -14.26
C THR A 3 1.87 -3.45 -14.72
N ARG A 4 2.40 -3.93 -15.85
CA ARG A 4 2.14 -5.30 -16.30
C ARG A 4 2.86 -6.27 -15.36
N ILE A 5 2.10 -7.07 -14.60
CA ILE A 5 2.67 -8.07 -13.70
C ILE A 5 3.04 -9.33 -14.49
N PRO A 6 4.32 -9.75 -14.48
CA PRO A 6 4.73 -11.00 -15.12
C PRO A 6 4.02 -12.22 -14.49
N ARG A 7 3.68 -13.22 -15.30
CA ARG A 7 3.05 -14.47 -14.81
C ARG A 7 3.90 -15.21 -13.78
N ASN A 8 5.22 -15.06 -13.83
CA ASN A 8 6.19 -15.68 -12.93
C ASN A 8 6.69 -14.74 -11.83
N ALA A 9 6.01 -13.62 -11.57
CA ALA A 9 6.38 -12.67 -10.54
C ALA A 9 6.51 -13.38 -9.18
N LYS A 10 7.65 -13.20 -8.51
CA LYS A 10 7.91 -13.81 -7.20
C LYS A 10 7.30 -13.00 -6.04
N ARG A 11 7.06 -11.71 -6.28
CA ARG A 11 6.47 -10.77 -5.34
C ARG A 11 5.56 -9.81 -6.10
N VAL A 12 4.41 -9.51 -5.52
CA VAL A 12 3.45 -8.52 -6.04
C VAL A 12 3.01 -7.65 -4.89
N PHE A 13 3.11 -6.33 -5.05
CA PHE A 13 2.65 -5.34 -4.10
C PHE A 13 1.28 -4.82 -4.55
N TYR A 14 0.34 -4.79 -3.62
CA TYR A 14 -1.03 -4.31 -3.77
C TYR A 14 -1.15 -3.03 -2.96
N ALA A 15 -1.22 -1.89 -3.64
CA ALA A 15 -1.43 -0.60 -3.00
C ALA A 15 -2.92 -0.25 -3.10
N THR A 16 -3.58 -0.06 -1.97
CA THR A 16 -5.02 0.15 -1.89
C THR A 16 -5.31 1.44 -1.12
N GLU A 17 -5.98 2.36 -1.78
CA GLU A 17 -6.49 3.59 -1.18
C GLU A 17 -7.48 3.28 -0.05
N SER A 18 -7.33 3.96 1.09
CA SER A 18 -8.32 4.00 2.16
C SER A 18 -9.18 5.23 1.98
N THR A 19 -10.45 5.05 1.62
CA THR A 19 -11.42 6.15 1.46
C THR A 19 -12.58 5.99 2.43
N THR A 20 -13.44 6.99 2.49
CA THR A 20 -14.64 6.99 3.32
C THR A 20 -15.88 7.11 2.45
N ARG A 21 -16.93 6.36 2.79
CA ARG A 21 -18.24 6.47 2.17
C ARG A 21 -19.28 6.75 3.25
N THR A 22 -20.15 7.73 3.00
CA THR A 22 -21.32 7.99 3.83
C THR A 22 -22.47 7.09 3.40
N LYS A 23 -23.02 6.31 4.33
CA LYS A 23 -24.22 5.50 4.12
C LYS A 23 -25.48 6.39 4.07
N PRO A 24 -26.62 5.89 3.57
CA PRO A 24 -27.88 6.65 3.55
C PRO A 24 -28.38 7.11 4.92
N ASP A 25 -27.97 6.44 6.00
CA ASP A 25 -28.28 6.77 7.39
C ASP A 25 -27.34 7.84 8.00
N GLY A 26 -26.38 8.35 7.23
CA GLY A 26 -25.40 9.35 7.67
C GLY A 26 -24.12 8.76 8.28
N GLU A 27 -24.00 7.45 8.45
CA GLU A 27 -22.78 6.83 8.99
C GLU A 27 -21.62 6.91 7.99
N VAL A 28 -20.46 7.38 8.44
CA VAL A 28 -19.23 7.40 7.63
C VAL A 28 -18.42 6.13 7.89
N VAL A 29 -18.30 5.28 6.87
CA VAL A 29 -17.50 4.04 6.94
C VAL A 29 -16.24 4.12 6.09
N ARG A 30 -15.15 3.52 6.57
CA ARG A 30 -13.93 3.34 5.79
C ARG A 30 -14.11 2.20 4.80
N VAL A 31 -13.71 2.41 3.56
CA VAL A 31 -13.79 1.43 2.47
C VAL A 31 -12.51 1.43 1.64
N ALA A 32 -12.23 0.30 0.99
CA ALA A 32 -11.16 0.22 0.00
C ALA A 32 -11.57 0.99 -1.26
N GLY A 33 -10.70 1.88 -1.72
CA GLY A 33 -10.85 2.65 -2.95
C GLY A 33 -10.13 2.01 -4.13
N ARG A 34 -9.35 2.81 -4.85
CA ARG A 34 -8.55 2.34 -5.98
C ARG A 34 -7.44 1.38 -5.51
N GLU A 35 -7.18 0.34 -6.29
CA GLU A 35 -6.07 -0.59 -6.09
C GLU A 35 -5.12 -0.58 -7.30
N GLN A 36 -3.81 -0.55 -7.04
CA GLN A 36 -2.77 -0.80 -8.04
C GLN A 36 -1.90 -1.99 -7.64
N ARG A 37 -1.60 -2.85 -8.61
CA ARG A 37 -0.61 -3.92 -8.49
C ARG A 37 0.72 -3.49 -9.10
N SER A 38 1.82 -3.86 -8.46
CA SER A 38 3.18 -3.58 -8.92
C SER A 38 4.14 -4.69 -8.51
N THR A 39 5.31 -4.77 -9.15
CA THR A 39 6.35 -5.74 -8.78
C THR A 39 7.33 -5.18 -7.75
N THR A 40 7.30 -3.86 -7.52
CA THR A 40 8.17 -3.17 -6.57
C THR A 40 7.37 -2.35 -5.55
N PHE A 41 7.90 -2.23 -4.34
CA PHE A 41 7.32 -1.35 -3.33
C PHE A 41 7.37 0.13 -3.76
N ARG A 42 8.40 0.54 -4.51
CA ARG A 42 8.54 1.93 -4.98
C ARG A 42 7.37 2.36 -5.86
N GLU A 43 6.92 1.49 -6.76
CA GLU A 43 5.75 1.76 -7.62
C GLU A 43 4.44 1.78 -6.82
N ALA A 44 4.27 0.86 -5.87
CA ALA A 44 3.13 0.87 -4.94
C ALA A 44 3.08 2.15 -4.09
N ARG A 45 4.24 2.57 -3.58
CA ARG A 45 4.40 3.80 -2.81
C ARG A 45 4.06 5.03 -3.67
N LYS A 46 4.66 5.14 -4.85
CA LYS A 46 4.41 6.23 -5.80
C LYS A 46 2.92 6.35 -6.14
N PHE A 47 2.22 5.23 -6.32
CA PHE A 47 0.78 5.26 -6.58
C PHE A 47 0.00 5.98 -5.46
N LEU A 48 0.20 5.59 -4.20
CA LEU A 48 -0.49 6.23 -3.08
C LEU A 48 -0.04 7.69 -2.84
N ASP A 49 1.25 7.97 -3.08
CA ASP A 49 1.78 9.34 -3.03
C ASP A 49 1.17 10.24 -4.12
N ASP A 50 1.06 9.74 -5.36
CA ASP A 50 0.43 10.47 -6.49
C ASP A 50 -1.06 10.73 -6.23
N LEU A 51 -1.73 9.82 -5.52
CA LEU A 51 -3.12 10.02 -5.12
C LEU A 51 -3.27 11.01 -3.96
N GLY A 52 -2.24 11.17 -3.12
CA GLY A 52 -2.28 12.04 -1.94
C GLY A 52 -3.20 11.55 -0.81
N VAL A 53 -3.65 10.30 -0.85
CA VAL A 53 -4.64 9.71 0.08
C VAL A 53 -4.00 8.72 1.04
N PRO A 54 -4.59 8.46 2.23
CA PRO A 54 -4.15 7.34 3.06
C PRO A 54 -4.39 6.01 2.34
N GLY A 55 -3.62 4.99 2.67
CA GLY A 55 -3.73 3.70 2.00
C GLY A 55 -2.74 2.67 2.48
N GLY A 56 -3.12 1.40 2.34
CA GLY A 56 -2.28 0.28 2.73
C GLY A 56 -1.55 -0.32 1.54
N VAL A 57 -0.38 -0.89 1.79
CA VAL A 57 0.33 -1.75 0.87
C VAL A 57 0.43 -3.14 1.48
N ALA A 58 -0.12 -4.12 0.77
CA ALA A 58 0.10 -5.53 1.04
C ALA A 58 1.08 -6.14 0.03
N VAL A 59 1.76 -7.20 0.40
CA VAL A 59 2.66 -7.95 -0.49
C VAL A 59 2.28 -9.42 -0.51
N TRP A 60 2.04 -9.93 -1.70
CA TRP A 60 1.97 -11.36 -1.97
C TRP A 60 3.35 -11.90 -2.33
N THR A 61 3.71 -13.06 -1.80
CA THR A 61 4.99 -13.71 -2.09
C THR A 61 4.80 -15.16 -2.53
N ALA A 62 5.37 -15.52 -3.68
CA ALA A 62 5.18 -16.84 -4.29
C ALA A 62 5.64 -18.01 -3.41
N ARG A 63 6.68 -17.81 -2.57
CA ARG A 63 7.21 -18.86 -1.69
C ARG A 63 6.21 -19.30 -0.61
N SER A 64 5.48 -18.35 -0.01
CA SER A 64 4.50 -18.64 1.05
C SER A 64 3.08 -18.74 0.52
N GLN A 65 2.83 -18.30 -0.72
CA GLN A 65 1.48 -18.15 -1.31
C GLN A 65 0.53 -17.29 -0.45
N GLN A 66 1.08 -16.40 0.37
CA GLN A 66 0.32 -15.54 1.28
C GLN A 66 0.46 -14.08 0.90
N THR A 67 -0.62 -13.32 1.14
CA THR A 67 -0.64 -11.86 1.11
C THR A 67 -0.55 -11.34 2.53
N ASN A 68 0.43 -10.48 2.80
CA ASN A 68 0.67 -9.92 4.14
C ASN A 68 0.73 -8.40 4.06
N ALA A 69 0.37 -7.72 5.15
CA ALA A 69 0.63 -6.29 5.28
C ALA A 69 2.13 -5.99 5.11
N TYR A 70 2.42 -4.81 4.56
CA TYR A 70 3.79 -4.40 4.26
C TYR A 70 4.05 -2.96 4.69
N ALA A 71 3.25 -2.01 4.21
CA ALA A 71 3.40 -0.60 4.52
C ALA A 71 2.04 0.11 4.59
N ASP A 72 1.98 1.28 5.23
CA ASP A 72 0.78 2.09 5.33
C ASP A 72 1.17 3.57 5.15
N ARG A 73 0.43 4.26 4.30
CA ARG A 73 0.46 5.72 4.16
C ARG A 73 -0.61 6.30 5.06
N ARG A 74 -0.19 7.07 6.06
CA ARG A 74 -1.07 7.72 7.02
C ARG A 74 -1.76 8.94 6.40
N ALA A 75 -2.78 9.44 7.10
CA ALA A 75 -3.56 10.59 6.64
C ALA A 75 -2.75 11.89 6.54
N ASP A 76 -1.69 12.02 7.35
CA ASP A 76 -0.74 13.14 7.32
C ASP A 76 0.33 12.99 6.21
N GLY A 77 0.28 11.91 5.43
CA GLY A 77 1.23 11.60 4.36
C GLY A 77 2.50 10.90 4.80
N THR A 78 2.67 10.63 6.10
CA THR A 78 3.79 9.83 6.60
C THR A 78 3.63 8.37 6.23
N TRP A 79 4.77 7.68 6.14
CA TRP A 79 4.81 6.26 5.83
C TRP A 79 5.31 5.46 7.02
N VAL A 80 4.66 4.33 7.26
CA VAL A 80 5.13 3.30 8.19
C VAL A 80 5.22 1.96 7.48
N ALA A 81 6.09 1.08 7.95
CA ALA A 81 6.16 -0.32 7.52
C ALA A 81 6.01 -1.27 8.69
N LEU A 82 5.44 -2.43 8.41
CA LEU A 82 5.33 -3.49 9.39
C LEU A 82 6.68 -4.20 9.51
N ASP A 83 7.33 -4.06 10.67
CA ASP A 83 8.41 -4.95 11.05
C ASP A 83 7.82 -6.35 11.29
N ARG A 84 8.33 -7.34 10.56
CA ARG A 84 7.78 -8.71 10.59
C ARG A 84 8.31 -9.56 11.74
N LEU A 85 9.37 -9.13 12.40
CA LEU A 85 9.94 -9.78 13.57
C LEU A 85 9.18 -9.35 14.82
N THR A 86 8.90 -8.05 14.96
CA THR A 86 8.25 -7.48 16.14
C THR A 86 6.73 -7.39 15.98
N GLY A 87 6.22 -7.30 14.74
CA GLY A 87 4.82 -7.03 14.45
C GLY A 87 4.43 -5.56 14.64
N GLU A 88 5.41 -4.68 14.85
CA GLU A 88 5.19 -3.25 15.06
C GLU A 88 5.25 -2.45 13.75
N TRP A 89 4.59 -1.29 13.75
CA TRP A 89 4.62 -0.36 12.63
C TRP A 89 5.65 0.73 12.88
N GLU A 90 6.71 0.72 12.08
CA GLU A 90 7.84 1.63 12.23
C GLU A 90 7.86 2.70 11.13
N PRO A 91 8.33 3.93 11.42
CA PRO A 91 8.48 4.98 10.40
C PRO A 91 9.35 4.51 9.24
N LEU A 92 8.85 4.64 8.01
CA LEU A 92 9.61 4.31 6.81
C LEU A 92 10.19 5.62 6.23
N PRO A 93 11.54 5.77 6.18
CA PRO A 93 12.18 7.00 5.76
C PRO A 93 11.74 7.42 4.36
N GLU A 94 11.76 8.72 4.08
CA GLU A 94 11.51 9.20 2.73
C GLU A 94 12.53 8.60 1.76
N PRO A 95 12.11 8.19 0.55
CA PRO A 95 13.06 7.74 -0.46
C PRO A 95 14.04 8.88 -0.74
N ALA A 96 15.34 8.57 -0.71
CA ALA A 96 16.39 9.53 -1.01
C ALA A 96 16.08 10.21 -2.35
N ARG A 97 15.84 11.53 -2.32
CA ARG A 97 15.70 12.33 -3.53
C ARG A 97 17.11 12.45 -4.12
N HIS A 98 17.48 11.52 -5.00
CA HIS A 98 18.62 11.76 -5.87
C HIS A 98 18.23 12.88 -6.83
N LEU A 99 18.71 14.09 -6.50
CA LEU A 99 18.77 15.26 -7.38
C LEU A 99 19.86 15.04 -8.43
#